data_AF-A0A0B2XFB8-F1
#
_entry.id   AF-A0A0B2XFB8-F1
#
_cell.length_a   1.000
_cell.length_b   1.000
_cell.length_c   1.000
_cell.angle_alpha   90.00
_cell.angle_beta   90.00
_cell.angle_gamma   90.00
#
_symmetry.space_group_name_H-M   'P 1'
#
loop_
_entity.id
_entity.type
_entity.pdbx_description
1 polymer ?
#
loop_
_entity_poly.entity_id
_entity_poly.type
_entity_poly.pdbx_seq_one_letter_code
_entity_poly.pdbx_strand_id
1 'polypeptide(L)'
;MERSDKLPYARETSCYDDCPYLTMTEFLPQLELATNPKVINISSSFGSISKPGFLYTKLTGWDGEDDMETCIKGLMKIIDSISHEDTGAFLKWDGSKIPF
;
A
#
# COMPACT_ATOMS: atom_id res chain seq x y z
N MET A 1 -20.13 -4.45 26.29
CA MET A 1 -18.73 -4.90 26.35
C MET A 1 -17.90 -3.87 25.61
N GLU A 2 -17.45 -2.85 26.33
CA GLU A 2 -16.82 -1.67 25.75
C GLU A 2 -15.41 -1.96 25.23
N ARG A 3 -15.08 -1.46 24.03
CA ARG A 3 -13.70 -1.39 23.50
C ARG A 3 -13.23 0.08 23.45
N SER A 4 -13.37 0.79 24.56
CA SER A 4 -12.57 1.96 24.93
C SER A 4 -11.56 1.41 25.95
N ASP A 5 -10.25 1.33 25.76
CA ASP A 5 -9.31 2.30 25.22
C ASP A 5 -8.05 1.55 24.77
N LYS A 6 -7.92 1.25 23.48
CA LYS A 6 -6.59 1.00 22.92
C LYS A 6 -6.05 2.36 22.51
N LEU A 7 -4.91 2.77 23.07
CA LEU A 7 -4.16 3.97 22.72
C LEU A 7 -4.19 4.16 21.19
N PRO A 8 -4.38 5.38 20.66
CA PRO A 8 -4.53 5.62 19.23
C PRO A 8 -3.45 4.94 18.37
N TYR A 9 -2.21 4.92 18.88
CA TYR A 9 -1.08 4.19 18.29
C TYR A 9 -1.33 2.69 18.08
N ALA A 10 -1.89 1.99 19.08
CA ALA A 10 -2.19 0.56 18.99
C ALA A 10 -3.34 0.25 17.99
N ARG A 11 -4.19 1.23 17.69
CA ARG A 11 -5.20 1.10 16.63
C ARG A 11 -4.57 1.30 15.24
N GLU A 12 -3.67 2.25 15.10
CA GLU A 12 -2.95 2.51 13.84
C GLU A 12 -2.08 1.31 13.44
N THR A 13 -1.22 0.81 14.32
CA THR A 13 -0.41 -0.40 14.05
C THR A 13 -1.27 -1.60 13.67
N SER A 14 -2.39 -1.80 14.38
CA SER A 14 -3.31 -2.90 14.08
C SER A 14 -3.91 -2.78 12.68
N CYS A 15 -4.29 -1.57 12.26
CA CYS A 15 -4.92 -1.34 10.96
C CYS A 15 -3.93 -1.34 9.78
N TYR A 16 -2.72 -0.81 9.97
CA TYR A 16 -1.75 -0.64 8.88
C TYR A 16 -0.76 -1.79 8.72
N ASP A 17 -0.41 -2.48 9.81
CA ASP A 17 0.63 -3.52 9.78
C ASP A 17 0.05 -4.92 10.05
N ASP A 18 -0.70 -5.08 11.14
CA ASP A 18 -1.24 -6.40 11.53
C ASP A 18 -2.33 -6.87 10.56
N CYS A 19 -3.25 -5.98 10.17
CA CYS A 19 -4.37 -6.33 9.28
C CYS A 19 -3.92 -6.83 7.90
N PRO A 20 -2.99 -6.17 7.19
CA PRO A 20 -2.47 -6.70 5.93
C PRO A 20 -1.80 -8.06 6.10
N TYR A 21 -1.00 -8.25 7.16
CA TYR A 21 -0.37 -9.53 7.43
C TYR A 21 -1.41 -10.65 7.62
N LEU A 22 -2.40 -10.43 8.47
CA LEU A 22 -3.47 -11.41 8.71
C LEU A 22 -4.27 -11.68 7.43
N THR A 23 -4.58 -10.64 6.66
CA THR A 23 -5.27 -10.78 5.37
C THR A 23 -4.47 -11.69 4.43
N MET A 24 -3.16 -11.47 4.31
CA MET A 24 -2.31 -12.34 3.49
C MET A 24 -2.33 -13.79 3.96
N THR A 25 -2.30 -14.04 5.27
CA THR A 25 -2.34 -15.42 5.80
C THR A 25 -3.66 -16.12 5.50
N GLU A 26 -4.79 -15.42 5.55
CA GLU A 26 -6.11 -15.98 5.26
C GLU A 26 -6.31 -16.24 3.75
N PHE A 27 -5.76 -15.38 2.90
CA PHE A 27 -5.85 -15.52 1.45
C PHE A 27 -4.75 -16.42 0.85
N LEU A 28 -3.76 -16.85 1.64
CA LEU A 28 -2.65 -17.68 1.17
C LEU A 28 -3.10 -18.94 0.42
N PRO A 29 -4.10 -19.73 0.88
CA PRO A 29 -4.54 -20.92 0.15
C PRO A 29 -5.09 -20.60 -1.25
N GLN A 30 -5.67 -19.41 -1.44
CA GLN A 30 -6.19 -18.98 -2.75
C GLN A 30 -5.06 -18.46 -3.64
N LEU A 31 -4.05 -17.79 -3.05
CA LEU A 31 -2.88 -17.32 -3.76
C LEU A 31 -2.04 -18.49 -4.31
N GLU A 32 -1.93 -19.60 -3.58
CA GLU A 32 -1.24 -20.81 -4.02
C GLU A 32 -1.89 -21.48 -5.26
N LEU A 33 -3.18 -21.25 -5.48
CA LEU A 33 -3.89 -21.77 -6.66
C LEU A 33 -3.73 -20.89 -7.90
N ALA A 34 -3.31 -19.64 -7.74
CA ALA A 34 -3.17 -18.71 -8.85
C ALA A 34 -1.88 -18.98 -9.63
N THR A 35 -1.92 -18.78 -10.96
CA THR A 35 -0.74 -18.98 -11.82
C THR A 35 0.31 -17.88 -11.67
N ASN A 36 -0.12 -16.67 -11.29
CA ASN A 36 0.75 -15.51 -11.09
C ASN A 36 0.20 -14.64 -9.94
N PRO A 37 0.23 -15.15 -8.69
CA PRO A 37 -0.28 -14.41 -7.54
C PRO A 37 0.58 -13.17 -7.28
N LYS A 38 -0.06 -12.02 -7.10
CA LYS A 38 0.61 -10.76 -6.73
C LYS A 38 -0.08 -10.17 -5.51
N VAL A 39 0.70 -9.79 -4.50
CA VAL A 39 0.22 -9.08 -3.30
C VAL A 39 0.81 -7.69 -3.32
N ILE A 40 -0.05 -6.68 -3.27
CA ILE A 40 0.34 -5.26 -3.38
C ILE A 40 -0.10 -4.53 -2.12
N ASN A 41 0.87 -4.01 -1.35
CA ASN A 41 0.60 -3.15 -0.21
C ASN A 41 0.68 -1.68 -0.63
N ILE A 42 -0.41 -0.93 -0.45
CA ILE A 42 -0.42 0.52 -0.65
C ILE A 42 0.17 1.17 0.61
N SER A 43 1.44 1.56 0.53
CA SER A 43 2.19 2.18 1.62
C SER A 43 2.38 3.68 1.38
N SER A 44 2.88 4.38 2.41
CA SER A 44 3.26 5.78 2.36
C SER A 44 4.77 5.92 2.57
N SER A 45 5.39 6.91 1.94
CA SER A 45 6.80 7.23 2.11
C SER A 45 7.02 8.24 3.25
N PHE A 46 6.04 8.42 4.14
CA PHE A 46 6.12 9.41 5.22
C PHE A 46 7.23 8.98 6.21
N GLY A 47 8.47 9.40 5.92
CA GLY A 47 9.71 8.89 6.53
C GLY A 47 10.86 8.62 5.55
N SER A 48 10.57 8.46 4.25
CA SER A 48 11.54 8.31 3.14
C SER A 48 11.67 9.61 2.34
N ILE A 49 12.80 9.78 1.65
CA ILE A 49 13.17 11.03 0.93
C ILE A 49 12.28 11.27 -0.31
N SER A 50 11.59 10.25 -0.83
CA SER A 50 10.78 10.33 -2.05
C SER A 50 9.28 10.09 -1.79
N LYS A 51 8.43 11.10 -2.01
CA LYS A 51 6.96 11.04 -1.90
C LYS A 51 6.38 10.00 -2.88
N PRO A 52 5.54 9.03 -2.47
CA PRO A 52 5.04 7.99 -3.36
C PRO A 52 3.76 8.43 -4.10
N GLY A 53 3.26 9.63 -3.81
CA GLY A 53 1.97 10.18 -4.21
C GLY A 53 1.33 10.96 -3.06
N PHE A 54 0.75 12.14 -3.32
CA PHE A 54 0.02 12.98 -2.36
C PHE A 54 -1.34 13.37 -2.94
N LEU A 55 -2.31 12.48 -2.77
CA LEU A 55 -3.63 12.58 -3.40
C LEU A 55 -4.60 13.47 -2.61
N TYR A 56 -5.47 14.17 -3.33
CA TYR A 56 -6.54 15.00 -2.76
C TYR A 56 -7.65 14.11 -2.16
N THR A 57 -7.57 13.81 -0.86
CA THR A 57 -8.50 12.90 -0.17
C THR A 57 -8.79 13.38 1.25
N LYS A 58 -9.77 12.76 1.91
CA LYS A 58 -10.03 13.00 3.34
C LYS A 58 -8.81 12.72 4.22
N LEU A 59 -7.98 11.72 3.87
CA LEU A 59 -6.79 11.35 4.65
C LEU A 59 -5.69 12.42 4.60
N THR A 60 -5.62 13.18 3.51
CA THR A 60 -4.66 14.29 3.34
C THR A 60 -5.25 15.64 3.75
N GLY A 61 -6.46 15.66 4.34
CA GLY A 61 -7.14 16.91 4.68
C GLY A 61 -7.54 17.73 3.46
N TRP A 62 -7.67 17.08 2.29
CA TRP A 62 -7.96 17.74 1.01
C TRP A 62 -6.85 18.72 0.57
N ASP A 63 -5.59 18.38 0.84
CA ASP A 63 -4.42 19.21 0.50
C ASP A 63 -3.51 18.54 -0.56
N GLY A 64 -3.97 17.47 -1.19
CA GLY A 64 -3.17 16.71 -2.16
C GLY A 64 -2.87 17.47 -3.46
N GLU A 65 -1.64 17.35 -3.93
CA GLU A 65 -1.15 17.97 -5.18
C GLU A 65 -1.32 17.05 -6.40
N ASP A 66 -1.33 15.73 -6.19
CA ASP A 66 -1.36 14.75 -7.27
C ASP A 66 -2.79 14.45 -7.75
N ASP A 67 -2.95 14.30 -9.06
CA ASP A 67 -4.20 13.90 -9.70
C ASP A 67 -4.51 12.41 -9.48
N MET A 68 -5.72 12.13 -9.00
CA MET A 68 -6.17 10.77 -8.65
C MET A 68 -6.17 9.82 -9.87
N GLU A 69 -6.69 10.28 -10.99
CA GLU A 69 -6.77 9.48 -12.22
C GLU A 69 -5.39 9.09 -12.74
N THR A 70 -4.45 10.04 -12.72
CA THR A 70 -3.06 9.83 -13.13
C THR A 70 -2.35 8.82 -12.23
N CYS A 71 -2.47 8.96 -10.90
CA CYS A 71 -1.86 8.03 -9.97
C CYS A 71 -2.42 6.61 -10.11
N ILE A 72 -3.74 6.46 -10.23
CA ILE A 72 -4.38 5.14 -10.38
C ILE A 72 -3.93 4.47 -11.69
N LYS A 73 -3.90 5.21 -12.80
CA LYS A 73 -3.41 4.68 -14.09
C LYS A 73 -1.95 4.25 -14.01
N GLY A 74 -1.11 5.02 -13.34
CA GLY A 74 0.28 4.68 -13.08
C GLY A 74 0.41 3.40 -12.25
N LEU A 75 -0.32 3.30 -11.14
CA LEU A 75 -0.36 2.10 -10.29
C LEU A 75 -0.81 0.86 -11.05
N MET A 76 -1.89 0.94 -11.82
CA MET A 76 -2.38 -0.19 -12.63
C MET A 76 -1.33 -0.66 -13.64
N LYS A 77 -0.67 0.29 -14.32
CA LYS A 77 0.43 -0.04 -15.24
C LYS A 77 1.57 -0.77 -14.55
N ILE A 78 1.92 -0.37 -13.32
CA ILE A 78 2.95 -1.04 -12.53
C ILE A 78 2.51 -2.47 -12.19
N ILE A 79 1.31 -2.63 -11.62
CA ILE A 79 0.76 -3.94 -11.22
C ILE A 79 0.77 -4.92 -12.41
N ASP A 80 0.45 -4.45 -13.61
CA ASP A 80 0.49 -5.26 -14.82
C ASP A 80 1.93 -5.62 -15.23
N SER A 81 2.87 -4.68 -15.13
CA SER A 81 4.26 -4.84 -15.59
C SER A 81 5.19 -5.59 -14.62
N ILE A 82 4.93 -5.58 -13.31
CA ILE A 82 5.84 -6.15 -12.32
C ILE A 82 5.99 -7.66 -12.47
N SER A 83 7.21 -8.12 -12.28
CA SER A 83 7.63 -9.52 -12.40
C SER A 83 8.11 -10.08 -11.06
N HIS A 84 8.49 -11.36 -11.04
CA HIS A 84 9.05 -11.99 -9.85
C HIS A 84 10.35 -11.31 -9.36
N GLU A 85 11.14 -10.73 -10.27
CA GLU A 85 12.39 -10.03 -9.96
C GLU A 85 12.17 -8.72 -9.18
N ASP A 86 10.95 -8.17 -9.23
CA ASP A 86 10.57 -6.93 -8.53
C ASP A 86 10.01 -7.19 -7.12
N THR A 87 10.01 -8.45 -6.67
CA THR A 87 9.48 -8.83 -5.35
C THR A 87 10.21 -8.10 -4.23
N GLY A 88 9.45 -7.48 -3.33
CA GLY A 88 9.98 -6.71 -2.21
C GLY A 88 10.44 -5.28 -2.57
N ALA A 89 10.25 -4.83 -3.80
CA ALA A 89 10.51 -3.44 -4.17
C ALA A 89 9.45 -2.48 -3.60
N PHE A 90 9.88 -1.27 -3.25
CA PHE A 90 8.98 -0.15 -2.96
C PHE A 90 8.94 0.78 -4.17
N LEU A 91 7.79 0.88 -4.82
CA LEU A 91 7.61 1.61 -6.08
C LEU A 91 6.62 2.76 -5.92
N LYS A 92 6.94 3.91 -6.52
CA LYS A 92 6.02 5.02 -6.71
C LYS A 92 5.07 4.73 -7.87
N TRP A 93 3.90 5.39 -7.92
CA TRP A 93 2.91 5.25 -9.00
C TRP A 93 3.44 5.50 -10.42
N ASP A 94 4.58 6.17 -10.60
CA ASP A 94 5.23 6.40 -11.90
C ASP A 94 6.25 5.31 -12.30
N GLY A 95 6.47 4.32 -11.42
CA GLY A 95 7.40 3.22 -11.61
C GLY A 95 8.80 3.48 -11.03
N SER A 96 9.06 4.66 -10.47
CA SER A 96 10.33 4.93 -9.80
C SER A 96 10.47 4.13 -8.50
N LYS A 97 11.70 3.65 -8.23
CA LYS A 97 12.04 2.92 -7.01
C LYS A 97 12.26 3.90 -5.86
N ILE A 98 11.61 3.63 -4.73
CA ILE A 98 11.74 4.38 -3.48
C ILE A 98 12.72 3.61 -2.58
N PRO A 99 13.77 4.27 -2.03
CA PRO A 99 14.62 3.65 -1.03
C PRO A 99 13.87 3.47 0.30
N PHE A 100 14.20 2.39 1.01
CA PHE A 100 13.74 2.12 2.36
C PHE A 100 14.43 3.01 3.40
#